data_AF-A0A1S2KL14-F1
#
_entry.id   AF-A0A1S2KL14-F1
#
_cell.length_a   1.000
_cell.length_b   1.000
_cell.length_c   1.000
_cell.angle_alpha   90.00
_cell.angle_beta   90.00
_cell.angle_gamma   90.00
#
_symmetry.space_group_name_H-M   'P 1'
#
loop_
_entity.id
_entity.type
_entity.pdbx_description
1 polymer ?
#
loop_
_entity_poly.entity_id
_entity_poly.type
_entity_poly.pdbx_seq_one_letter_code
_entity_poly.pdbx_strand_id
1 'polypeptide(L)'
;MSEGRRPDLDEIEAWFAAVAEGRVSRDAADRWAARRHLDDSRGDGGGTDELSRWALGLLHGIDLRPGPGEPYLHDDAQVRAWHEELRRRRAG
;
A
#
# COMPACT_ATOMS: atom_id res chain seq x y z
N MET A 1 -0.47 9.53 -13.97
CA MET A 1 -1.70 9.12 -13.26
C MET A 1 -2.40 8.10 -14.14
N SER A 2 -2.06 6.81 -13.98
CA SER A 2 -2.66 5.75 -14.82
C SER A 2 -3.96 5.30 -14.16
N GLU A 3 -5.08 5.76 -14.69
CA GLU A 3 -6.41 5.30 -14.29
C GLU A 3 -6.70 3.99 -15.05
N GLY A 4 -6.81 2.88 -14.30
CA GLY A 4 -7.25 1.58 -14.84
C GLY A 4 -6.17 0.51 -15.08
N ARG A 5 -4.89 0.77 -14.79
CA ARG A 5 -3.84 -0.27 -14.83
C ARG A 5 -3.58 -0.81 -13.42
N ARG A 6 -3.40 -2.13 -13.31
CA ARG A 6 -2.90 -2.78 -12.07
C ARG A 6 -1.57 -2.14 -11.68
N PRO A 7 -1.36 -1.75 -10.41
CA PRO A 7 -0.09 -1.18 -9.99
C PRO A 7 0.96 -2.28 -10.01
N ASP A 8 2.14 -1.96 -10.53
CA ASP A 8 3.32 -2.81 -10.38
C ASP A 8 3.97 -2.58 -8.99
N LEU A 9 4.91 -3.45 -8.63
CA LEU A 9 5.64 -3.33 -7.36
C LEU A 9 6.38 -2.00 -7.22
N ASP A 10 6.85 -1.42 -8.33
CA ASP A 10 7.49 -0.10 -8.32
C ASP A 10 6.50 1.01 -7.90
N GLU A 11 5.28 0.98 -8.44
CA GLU A 11 4.23 1.91 -8.03
C GLU A 11 3.87 1.73 -6.55
N ILE A 12 3.70 0.47 -6.09
CA ILE A 12 3.38 0.18 -4.69
C ILE A 12 4.51 0.65 -3.75
N GLU A 13 5.76 0.38 -4.10
CA GLU A 13 6.93 0.80 -3.33
C GLU A 13 7.04 2.34 -3.27
N ALA A 14 6.72 3.04 -4.36
CA ALA A 14 6.71 4.49 -4.38
C ALA A 14 5.68 5.09 -3.41
N TRP A 15 4.52 4.45 -3.22
CA TRP A 15 3.54 4.85 -2.22
C TRP A 15 4.03 4.65 -0.79
N PHE A 16 4.68 3.52 -0.49
CA PHE A 16 5.33 3.30 0.80
C PHE A 16 6.36 4.39 1.11
N ALA A 17 7.26 4.67 0.16
CA ALA A 17 8.28 5.71 0.31
C ALA A 17 7.64 7.09 0.52
N ALA A 18 6.60 7.41 -0.26
CA ALA A 18 5.90 8.68 -0.14
C ALA A 18 5.23 8.88 1.23
N VAL A 19 4.66 7.83 1.82
CA VAL A 19 4.10 7.90 3.18
C VAL A 19 5.22 8.04 4.21
N ALA A 20 6.28 7.24 4.12
CA ALA A 20 7.40 7.26 5.07
C ALA A 20 8.15 8.59 5.11
N GLU A 21 8.19 9.30 3.98
CA GLU A 21 8.78 10.63 3.80
C GLU A 21 7.77 11.78 4.07
N GLY A 22 6.51 11.48 4.39
CA GLY A 22 5.48 12.48 4.65
C GLY A 22 5.03 13.27 3.41
N ARG A 23 5.35 12.79 2.20
CA ARG A 23 4.94 13.42 0.93
C ARG A 23 3.48 13.17 0.58
N VAL A 24 2.89 12.07 1.07
CA VAL A 24 1.46 11.77 0.96
C VAL A 24 0.91 11.38 2.33
N SER A 25 -0.37 11.67 2.56
CA SER A 25 -1.04 11.27 3.79
C SER A 25 -1.35 9.77 3.80
N ARG A 26 -1.49 9.20 5.00
CA ARG A 26 -1.94 7.83 5.22
C ARG A 26 -3.33 7.58 4.64
N ASP A 27 -4.29 8.50 4.84
CA ASP A 27 -5.62 8.45 4.21
C ASP A 27 -5.55 8.38 2.68
N ALA A 28 -4.68 9.17 2.05
CA ALA A 28 -4.53 9.15 0.60
C ALA A 28 -3.98 7.80 0.11
N ALA A 29 -3.00 7.24 0.82
CA ALA A 29 -2.42 5.94 0.51
C ALA A 29 -3.42 4.79 0.74
N ASP A 30 -4.19 4.82 1.82
CA ASP A 30 -5.25 3.84 2.11
C ASP A 30 -6.31 3.84 1.00
N ARG A 31 -6.85 5.01 0.67
CA ARG A 31 -7.87 5.12 -0.39
C ARG A 31 -7.32 4.71 -1.75
N TRP A 32 -6.06 5.01 -2.03
CA TRP A 32 -5.39 4.54 -3.25
C TRP A 32 -5.35 3.02 -3.27
N ALA A 33 -4.87 2.37 -2.21
CA ALA A 33 -4.77 0.91 -2.12
C ALA A 33 -6.14 0.22 -2.19
N ALA A 34 -7.15 0.76 -1.49
CA ALA A 34 -8.52 0.27 -1.52
C ALA A 34 -9.12 0.26 -2.94
N ARG A 35 -8.86 1.31 -3.74
CA ARG A 35 -9.30 1.35 -5.14
C ARG A 35 -8.66 0.24 -5.97
N ARG A 36 -7.37 -0.05 -5.75
CA ARG A 36 -6.65 -1.11 -6.49
C ARG A 36 -7.14 -2.52 -6.15
N HIS A 37 -7.57 -2.77 -4.91
CA HIS A 37 -8.26 -4.01 -4.55
C HIS A 37 -9.57 -4.23 -5.32
N LEU A 38 -10.35 -3.16 -5.54
CA LEU A 38 -11.60 -3.25 -6.30
C LEU A 38 -11.35 -3.50 -7.79
N ASP A 39 -10.25 -3.00 -8.33
CA ASP A 39 -9.88 -3.16 -9.75
C ASP A 39 -9.28 -4.56 -10.05
N ASP A 40 -8.55 -5.19 -9.12
CA ASP A 40 -8.06 -6.59 -9.26
C ASP A 40 -9.23 -7.58 -9.45
N SER A 41 -10.37 -7.27 -8.84
CA SER A 41 -11.60 -8.11 -8.86
C SER A 41 -12.38 -8.04 -10.18
N ARG A 42 -12.06 -7.09 -11.08
CA ARG A 42 -12.84 -6.81 -12.31
C ARG A 42 -12.35 -7.50 -13.59
N GLY A 43 -11.30 -8.31 -13.51
CA GLY A 43 -10.97 -9.29 -14.55
C GLY A 43 -10.03 -8.81 -15.67
N ASP A 44 -8.90 -9.51 -15.78
CA ASP A 44 -8.28 -9.99 -17.02
C ASP A 44 -7.12 -10.92 -16.60
N GLY A 45 -7.39 -12.22 -16.54
CA GLY A 45 -6.44 -13.34 -16.71
C GLY A 45 -5.24 -13.54 -15.76
N GLY A 46 -4.57 -12.49 -15.30
CA GLY A 46 -3.34 -12.54 -14.51
C GLY A 46 -3.51 -11.80 -13.20
N GLY A 47 -3.91 -12.52 -12.14
CA GLY A 47 -4.11 -11.97 -10.80
C GLY A 47 -2.90 -11.14 -10.32
N THR A 48 -3.15 -10.13 -9.48
CA THR A 48 -2.07 -9.44 -8.77
C THR A 48 -1.18 -10.48 -8.12
N ASP A 49 0.14 -10.39 -8.33
CA ASP A 49 1.08 -11.35 -7.74
C ASP A 49 0.98 -11.30 -6.21
N GLU A 50 1.40 -12.38 -5.55
CA GLU A 50 1.24 -12.51 -4.11
C GLU A 50 1.93 -11.39 -3.34
N LEU A 51 3.10 -10.93 -3.79
CA LEU A 51 3.84 -9.87 -3.13
C LEU A 51 3.14 -8.51 -3.30
N SER A 52 2.67 -8.20 -4.50
CA SER A 52 1.87 -6.99 -4.75
C SER A 52 0.57 -7.00 -3.95
N ARG A 53 -0.11 -8.15 -3.84
CA ARG A 53 -1.34 -8.30 -3.04
C ARG A 53 -1.06 -8.07 -1.56
N TRP A 54 0.03 -8.65 -1.04
CA TRP A 54 0.45 -8.44 0.34
C TRP A 54 0.78 -6.97 0.61
N ALA A 55 1.55 -6.32 -0.26
CA ALA A 55 1.97 -4.93 -0.09
C ALA A 55 0.79 -3.94 -0.19
N LEU A 56 -0.13 -4.15 -1.13
CA LEU A 56 -1.37 -3.40 -1.21
C LEU A 56 -2.24 -3.57 0.03
N GLY A 57 -2.32 -4.79 0.58
CA GLY A 57 -3.04 -5.07 1.81
C GLY A 57 -2.46 -4.38 3.04
N LEU A 58 -1.16 -4.03 3.04
CA LEU A 58 -0.56 -3.24 4.13
C LEU A 58 -0.83 -1.74 3.99
N LEU A 59 -0.83 -1.22 2.76
CA LEU A 59 -1.24 0.17 2.50
C LEU A 59 -2.74 0.36 2.76
N HIS A 60 -3.55 -0.66 2.47
CA HIS A 60 -4.95 -0.67 2.84
C HIS A 60 -5.11 -0.96 4.34
N GLY A 61 -5.40 0.08 5.11
CA GLY A 61 -5.46 0.04 6.56
C GLY A 61 -4.39 0.89 7.24
N ILE A 62 -3.48 1.51 6.49
CA ILE A 62 -2.39 2.34 7.04
C ILE A 62 -2.89 3.59 7.79
N ASP A 63 -4.12 4.03 7.53
CA ASP A 63 -4.77 5.15 8.20
C ASP A 63 -5.69 4.74 9.37
N LEU A 64 -5.79 3.44 9.68
CA LEU A 64 -6.69 2.95 10.73
C LEU A 64 -6.24 3.41 12.13
N ARG A 65 -7.25 3.74 12.95
CA ARG A 65 -7.11 4.17 14.34
C ARG A 65 -8.14 3.45 15.21
N PRO A 66 -7.86 3.20 16.50
CA PRO A 66 -8.85 2.67 17.44
C PRO A 66 -10.07 3.58 17.62
N GLY A 67 -9.90 4.89 17.45
CA GLY A 67 -10.96 5.88 17.58
C GLY A 67 -10.52 7.28 17.11
N PRO A 68 -11.44 8.25 17.11
CA PRO A 68 -11.14 9.63 16.73
C PRO A 68 -10.09 10.24 17.66
N GLY A 69 -9.02 10.79 17.09
CA GLY A 69 -7.93 11.41 17.85
C GLY A 69 -6.91 10.44 18.45
N GLU A 70 -7.18 9.13 18.43
CA GLU A 70 -6.22 8.10 18.83
C GLU A 70 -5.07 8.00 17.81
N PRO A 71 -3.89 7.51 18.24
CA PRO A 71 -2.79 7.24 17.32
C PRO A 71 -3.17 6.16 16.30
N TYR A 72 -2.39 6.11 15.23
CA TYR A 72 -2.53 5.05 14.23
C TYR A 72 -2.26 3.67 14.84
N LEU A 73 -3.00 2.66 14.37
CA LEU A 73 -2.73 1.26 14.71
C LEU A 73 -1.33 0.81 14.28
N HIS A 74 -0.77 1.51 13.30
CA HIS A 74 0.54 1.24 12.72
C HIS A 74 1.35 2.53 12.77
N ASP A 75 2.40 2.61 13.58
CA ASP A 75 3.21 3.82 13.68
C ASP A 75 4.13 4.00 12.45
N ASP A 76 4.88 5.10 12.40
CA ASP A 76 5.76 5.40 11.26
C ASP A 76 6.93 4.42 11.16
N ALA A 77 7.39 3.88 12.29
CA ALA A 77 8.47 2.89 12.30
C ALA A 77 8.01 1.57 11.66
N GLN A 78 6.78 1.15 11.96
CA GLN A 78 6.18 -0.04 11.37
C GLN A 78 5.97 0.11 9.85
N VAL A 79 5.54 1.29 9.40
CA VAL A 79 5.41 1.58 7.95
C VAL A 79 6.77 1.49 7.24
N ARG A 80 7.84 2.02 7.86
CA ARG A 80 9.20 1.91 7.32
C ARG A 80 9.69 0.46 7.29
N ALA A 81 9.43 -0.31 8.34
CA ALA A 81 9.78 -1.73 8.40
C ALA A 81 9.08 -2.55 7.30
N TRP A 82 7.83 -2.24 6.98
CA TRP A 82 7.11 -2.84 5.86
C TRP A 82 7.71 -2.49 4.51
N HIS A 83 8.11 -1.23 4.31
CA HIS A 83 8.79 -0.81 3.08
C HIS A 83 10.11 -1.57 2.88
N GLU A 84 10.89 -1.75 3.94
CA GLU A 84 12.11 -2.54 3.89
C GLU A 84 11.84 -4.03 3.64
N GLU A 85 10.79 -4.59 4.23
CA GLU A 85 10.39 -5.97 4.00
C GLU A 85 9.95 -6.20 2.55
N LEU A 86 9.22 -5.27 1.95
CA LEU A 86 8.88 -5.29 0.53
C LEU A 86 10.13 -5.36 -0.34
N ARG A 87 11.14 -4.52 -0.06
CA ARG A 87 12.41 -4.52 -0.78
C ARG A 87 13.16 -5.84 -0.65
N ARG A 88 13.18 -6.43 0.55
CA ARG A 88 13.80 -7.74 0.79
C ARG A 88 13.12 -8.85 0.00
N ARG A 89 11.79 -8.92 0.06
CA ARG A 89 11.01 -9.94 -0.66
C ARG A 89 11.10 -9.82 -2.17
N ARG A 90 11.24 -8.60 -2.69
CA ARG A 90 11.42 -8.33 -4.13
C ARG A 90 12.78 -8.80 -4.65
N ALA A 91 13.80 -8.80 -3.80
CA ALA A 91 15.17 -9.15 -4.17
C ALA A 91 15.50 -10.66 -4.08
N GLY A 92 14.60 -11.46 -3.49
CA GLY A 92 14.70 -12.92 -3.41
C GLY A 92 13.91 -13.62 -4.51
#